data_AF-A0AA38R7G1-F1
#
_entry.id   AF-A0AA38R7G1-F1
#
_cell.length_a   1.000
_cell.length_b   1.000
_cell.length_c   1.000
_cell.angle_alpha   90.00
_cell.angle_beta   90.00
_cell.angle_gamma   90.00
#
_symmetry.space_group_name_H-M   'P 1'
#
loop_
_entity.id
_entity.type
_entity.pdbx_description
1 polymer ?
#
loop_
_entity_poly.entity_id
_entity_poly.type
_entity_poly.pdbx_seq_one_letter_code
_entity_poly.pdbx_strand_id
1 'polypeptide(L)'
;MPARSASPKRPCCHSYDVAIPVEDVNLWITAKDRDKACAVPVPLILSKPTDMDKRKIVHQLDTPFSAVQWPFISQEDQDVILELVCNLLSPLGSHRKSHITPSKGKRSKVRKRKHADISTKEEQVVPSAPEIAAYVDIGLSRITRNLQDLSSDSSAAPGGNDEDSLPGPATRPYSVIFVARSGQPSAFNNHFPQMVAVSSKCRPEQPPIRLVGFSKACEDRLTACLGIPRVSSIALREDAPQAEALVDFARAHVPPVTVPWLEQSSDGAFRTTKINSVQTIVGEKRQKK
;
A
#
# COMPACT_ATOMS: atom_id res chain seq x y z
N MET A 1 -37.32 16.14 47.74
CA MET A 1 -37.69 16.39 46.32
C MET A 1 -37.15 17.78 45.96
N PRO A 2 -36.43 17.99 44.84
CA PRO A 2 -36.64 17.48 43.46
C PRO A 2 -35.50 16.54 42.98
N ALA A 3 -35.79 15.44 42.27
CA ALA A 3 -35.91 15.26 40.81
C ALA A 3 -34.56 15.27 40.05
N ARG A 4 -33.94 14.08 39.94
CA ARG A 4 -32.78 13.78 39.09
C ARG A 4 -33.23 13.52 37.65
N SER A 5 -32.64 14.25 36.70
CA SER A 5 -32.83 14.07 35.25
C SER A 5 -32.12 12.82 34.74
N ALA A 6 -32.87 11.93 34.09
CA ALA A 6 -32.36 10.73 33.44
C ALA A 6 -31.87 11.02 32.01
N SER A 7 -30.69 10.51 31.65
CA SER A 7 -30.17 10.54 30.27
C SER A 7 -30.66 9.32 29.46
N PRO A 8 -30.99 9.46 28.16
CA PRO A 8 -31.52 8.37 27.35
C PRO A 8 -30.42 7.47 26.78
N LYS A 9 -30.67 6.15 26.87
CA LYS A 9 -29.87 5.06 26.30
C LYS A 9 -29.91 5.09 24.77
N ARG A 10 -28.75 4.97 24.11
CA ARG A 10 -28.65 4.76 22.65
C ARG A 10 -28.88 3.27 22.31
N PRO A 11 -29.57 2.95 21.20
CA PRO A 11 -29.88 1.59 20.80
C PRO A 11 -28.69 0.88 20.13
N CYS A 12 -28.61 -0.42 20.39
CA CYS A 12 -27.64 -1.38 19.87
C CYS A 12 -27.71 -1.51 18.34
N CYS A 13 -26.59 -1.31 17.66
CA CYS A 13 -26.45 -1.66 16.25
C CYS A 13 -26.30 -3.18 16.10
N HIS A 14 -27.16 -3.76 15.27
CA HIS A 14 -27.15 -5.16 14.87
C HIS A 14 -25.90 -5.48 14.04
N SER A 15 -25.23 -6.58 14.40
CA SER A 15 -24.16 -7.21 13.63
C SER A 15 -24.82 -8.10 12.56
N TYR A 16 -24.51 -7.89 11.29
CA TYR A 16 -24.81 -8.86 10.24
C TYR A 16 -23.64 -9.85 10.13
N ASP A 17 -23.89 -11.10 10.50
CA ASP A 17 -23.04 -12.25 10.21
C ASP A 17 -23.21 -12.64 8.74
N VAL A 18 -22.13 -12.63 7.96
CA VAL A 18 -22.05 -13.33 6.68
C VAL A 18 -21.03 -14.45 6.84
N ALA A 19 -21.55 -15.66 7.01
CA ALA A 19 -20.79 -16.89 6.96
C ALA A 19 -20.42 -17.19 5.50
N ILE A 20 -19.12 -17.37 5.25
CA ILE A 20 -18.60 -17.97 4.01
C ILE A 20 -18.04 -19.34 4.42
N PRO A 21 -18.60 -20.47 3.92
CA PRO A 21 -18.03 -21.76 4.19
C PRO A 21 -16.77 -21.98 3.36
N VAL A 22 -15.76 -22.51 4.06
CA VAL A 22 -14.52 -23.08 3.55
C VAL A 22 -14.82 -24.54 3.23
N GLU A 23 -14.47 -25.02 2.04
CA GLU A 23 -14.37 -26.45 1.77
C GLU A 23 -13.00 -26.83 1.19
N ASP A 24 -12.54 -27.98 1.66
CA ASP A 24 -11.20 -28.54 1.64
C ASP A 24 -10.84 -29.25 0.32
N VAL A 25 -9.61 -28.97 -0.14
CA VAL A 25 -8.48 -29.89 -0.36
C VAL A 25 -8.77 -31.39 -0.67
N ASN A 26 -8.36 -31.76 -1.91
CA ASN A 26 -7.67 -33.00 -2.36
C ASN A 26 -8.37 -34.37 -2.54
N LEU A 27 -8.38 -34.77 -3.82
CA LEU A 27 -7.57 -35.86 -4.43
C LEU A 27 -7.87 -37.32 -4.05
N TRP A 28 -8.55 -38.06 -4.95
CA TRP A 28 -8.28 -39.49 -5.20
C TRP A 28 -8.33 -39.80 -6.70
N ILE A 29 -7.25 -40.38 -7.20
CA ILE A 29 -7.13 -41.02 -8.52
C ILE A 29 -7.34 -42.52 -8.31
N THR A 30 -8.22 -43.14 -9.11
CA THR A 30 -8.04 -44.53 -9.57
C THR A 30 -8.70 -44.70 -10.95
N ALA A 31 -7.91 -45.26 -11.87
CA ALA A 31 -8.30 -45.67 -13.22
C ALA A 31 -9.32 -46.82 -13.22
N LYS A 32 -10.08 -46.99 -14.32
CA LYS A 32 -10.04 -48.16 -15.22
C LYS A 32 -11.33 -48.37 -16.04
N ASP A 33 -11.11 -48.66 -17.32
CA ASP A 33 -11.95 -49.39 -18.29
C ASP A 33 -13.17 -48.74 -18.99
N ARG A 34 -13.01 -48.72 -20.32
CA ARG A 34 -13.90 -49.23 -21.38
C ARG A 34 -15.03 -48.39 -21.99
N ASP A 35 -14.88 -48.35 -23.32
CA ASP A 35 -15.89 -48.46 -24.37
C ASP A 35 -16.44 -47.19 -25.01
N LYS A 36 -15.91 -46.97 -26.24
CA LYS A 36 -16.60 -46.61 -27.48
C LYS A 36 -17.96 -45.90 -27.29
N ALA A 37 -17.96 -44.59 -27.52
CA ALA A 37 -19.12 -43.90 -28.04
C ALA A 37 -18.67 -42.83 -29.05
N CYS A 38 -19.39 -42.83 -30.16
CA CYS A 38 -19.12 -42.13 -31.41
C CYS A 38 -18.80 -40.64 -31.24
N ALA A 39 -17.76 -40.19 -31.96
CA ALA A 39 -17.54 -38.78 -32.25
C ALA A 39 -18.72 -38.24 -33.06
N VAL A 40 -19.55 -37.40 -32.43
CA VAL A 40 -20.50 -36.53 -33.10
C VAL A 40 -19.85 -35.14 -33.15
N PRO A 41 -19.71 -34.50 -34.33
CA PRO A 41 -19.20 -33.14 -34.40
C PRO A 41 -20.26 -32.21 -33.78
N VAL A 42 -19.89 -31.57 -32.66
CA VAL A 42 -20.66 -30.46 -32.09
C VAL A 42 -20.65 -29.33 -33.13
N PRO A 43 -21.81 -28.88 -33.63
CA PRO A 43 -21.82 -27.73 -34.52
C PRO A 43 -21.37 -26.50 -33.72
N LEU A 44 -20.34 -25.83 -34.22
CA LEU A 44 -20.05 -24.44 -33.86
C LEU A 44 -21.32 -23.63 -34.15
N ILE A 45 -22.10 -23.35 -33.10
CA ILE A 45 -23.16 -22.36 -33.15
C ILE A 45 -22.43 -21.02 -33.27
N LEU A 46 -22.22 -20.61 -34.52
CA LEU A 46 -22.03 -19.21 -34.89
C LEU A 46 -23.30 -18.49 -34.43
N SER A 47 -23.26 -17.96 -33.21
CA SER A 47 -24.29 -17.06 -32.71
C SER A 47 -24.34 -15.86 -33.64
N LYS A 48 -25.34 -15.87 -34.53
CA LYS A 48 -25.72 -14.71 -35.32
C LYS A 48 -25.92 -13.52 -34.36
N PRO A 49 -25.40 -12.32 -34.67
CA PRO A 49 -25.64 -11.15 -33.84
C PRO A 49 -27.14 -10.86 -33.86
N THR A 50 -27.80 -11.15 -32.74
CA THR A 50 -29.18 -10.72 -32.52
C THR A 50 -29.18 -9.20 -32.33
N ASP A 51 -29.79 -8.53 -33.28
CA ASP A 51 -29.97 -7.08 -33.40
C ASP A 51 -30.83 -6.51 -32.26
N MET A 52 -30.29 -6.38 -31.03
CA MET A 52 -30.93 -5.59 -29.95
C MET A 52 -29.96 -4.99 -28.92
N ASP A 53 -28.63 -5.11 -29.04
CA ASP A 53 -27.72 -4.31 -28.22
C ASP A 53 -27.62 -2.90 -28.81
N LYS A 54 -28.56 -2.03 -28.42
CA LYS A 54 -28.56 -0.61 -28.80
C LYS A 54 -27.31 0.07 -28.24
N ARG A 55 -26.25 0.13 -29.04
CA ARG A 55 -25.01 0.87 -28.73
C ARG A 55 -25.29 2.36 -28.90
N LYS A 56 -25.04 3.13 -27.85
CA LYS A 56 -25.13 4.58 -27.87
C LYS A 56 -23.73 5.16 -27.69
N ILE A 57 -23.39 6.15 -28.50
CA ILE A 57 -22.19 6.96 -28.27
C ILE A 57 -22.48 7.87 -27.07
N VAL A 58 -21.64 7.76 -26.05
CA VAL A 58 -21.65 8.62 -24.88
C VAL A 58 -20.37 9.45 -24.92
N HIS A 59 -20.52 10.77 -24.82
CA HIS A 59 -19.38 11.67 -24.69
C HIS A 59 -19.01 11.78 -23.21
N GLN A 60 -17.75 11.52 -22.89
CA GLN A 60 -17.20 11.63 -21.55
C GLN A 60 -16.09 12.69 -21.54
N LEU A 61 -16.10 13.54 -20.51
CA LEU A 61 -15.02 14.48 -20.25
C LEU A 61 -13.85 13.76 -19.59
N ASP A 62 -12.65 14.01 -20.09
CA ASP A 62 -11.40 13.48 -19.57
C ASP A 62 -10.48 14.63 -19.12
N THR A 63 -9.50 14.33 -18.28
CA THR A 63 -8.56 15.33 -17.79
C THR A 63 -7.59 15.71 -18.91
N PRO A 64 -7.41 17.01 -19.23
CA PRO A 64 -6.44 17.46 -20.24
C PRO A 64 -4.99 17.44 -19.74
N PHE A 65 -4.79 17.03 -18.49
CA PHE A 65 -3.51 16.95 -17.81
C PHE A 65 -2.89 15.57 -18.00
N SER A 66 -1.56 15.53 -18.10
CA SER A 66 -0.84 14.27 -18.21
C SER A 66 -1.00 13.44 -16.93
N ALA A 67 -1.37 12.17 -17.09
CA ALA A 67 -1.41 11.23 -15.98
C ALA A 67 0.00 11.00 -15.43
N VAL A 68 0.14 11.03 -14.11
CA VAL A 68 1.41 10.76 -13.44
C VAL A 68 1.70 9.27 -13.52
N GLN A 69 2.86 8.94 -14.06
CA GLN A 69 3.30 7.56 -14.23
C GLN A 69 4.21 7.14 -13.08
N TRP A 70 4.16 5.85 -12.75
CA TRP A 70 5.18 5.26 -11.91
C TRP A 70 6.51 5.20 -12.67
N PRO A 71 7.65 5.38 -11.99
CA PRO A 71 8.94 5.22 -12.62
C PRO A 71 9.07 3.79 -13.14
N PHE A 72 9.59 3.67 -14.37
CA PHE A 72 9.87 2.38 -14.97
C PHE A 72 11.14 1.81 -14.36
N ILE A 73 11.10 0.55 -13.95
CA ILE A 73 12.21 -0.17 -13.31
C ILE A 73 12.23 -1.58 -13.91
N SER A 74 13.41 -2.06 -14.32
CA SER A 74 13.55 -3.41 -14.85
C SER A 74 13.20 -4.46 -13.78
N GLN A 75 12.83 -5.66 -14.20
CA GLN A 75 12.47 -6.72 -13.25
C GLN A 75 13.68 -7.20 -12.45
N GLU A 76 14.86 -7.24 -13.08
CA GLU A 76 16.12 -7.62 -12.43
C GLU A 76 16.48 -6.63 -11.32
N ASP A 77 16.41 -5.32 -11.60
CA ASP A 77 16.67 -4.28 -10.60
C ASP A 77 15.67 -4.35 -9.44
N GLN A 78 14.39 -4.61 -9.73
CA GLN A 78 13.38 -4.79 -8.69
C GLN A 78 13.71 -5.95 -7.74
N ASP A 79 14.19 -7.07 -8.28
CA ASP A 79 14.52 -8.26 -7.50
C ASP A 79 15.79 -8.03 -6.65
N VAL A 80 16.80 -7.34 -7.18
CA VAL A 80 18.01 -6.91 -6.44
C VAL A 80 17.65 -5.92 -5.32
N ILE A 81 16.86 -4.90 -5.62
CA ILE A 81 16.39 -3.92 -4.63
C ILE A 81 15.63 -4.63 -3.49
N LEU A 82 14.74 -5.57 -3.84
CA LEU A 82 13.98 -6.31 -2.85
C LEU A 82 14.88 -7.17 -1.95
N GLU A 83 15.92 -7.79 -2.50
CA GLU A 83 16.89 -8.54 -1.71
C GLU A 83 17.66 -7.65 -0.73
N LEU A 84 18.17 -6.51 -1.21
CA LEU A 84 18.86 -5.52 -0.38
C LEU A 84 17.95 -4.99 0.75
N VAL A 85 16.69 -4.69 0.45
CA VAL A 85 15.68 -4.30 1.44
C VAL A 85 15.47 -5.41 2.47
N CYS A 86 15.30 -6.66 2.04
CA CYS A 86 15.13 -7.80 2.95
C CYS A 86 16.34 -7.98 3.88
N ASN A 87 17.56 -7.83 3.39
CA ASN A 87 18.78 -7.92 4.17
C ASN A 87 18.87 -6.80 5.21
N LEU A 88 18.57 -5.57 4.81
CA LEU A 88 18.53 -4.40 5.68
C LEU A 88 17.51 -4.53 6.83
N LEU A 89 16.36 -5.15 6.54
CA LEU A 89 15.26 -5.30 7.50
C LEU A 89 15.35 -6.56 8.37
N SER A 90 16.21 -7.52 8.03
CA SER A 90 16.37 -8.79 8.76
C SER A 90 16.70 -8.60 10.26
N PRO A 91 17.59 -7.66 10.66
CA PRO A 91 17.86 -7.39 12.08
C PRO A 91 16.61 -6.89 12.83
N LEU A 92 15.77 -6.06 12.19
CA LEU A 92 14.52 -5.58 12.78
C LEU A 92 13.54 -6.71 13.02
N GLY A 93 13.40 -7.61 12.05
CA GLY A 93 12.56 -8.80 12.17
C GLY A 93 13.00 -9.73 13.28
N SER A 94 14.29 -10.04 13.34
CA SER A 94 14.88 -10.90 14.37
C SER A 94 14.65 -10.31 15.76
N HIS A 95 14.90 -9.02 15.95
CA HIS A 95 14.64 -8.32 17.22
C HIS A 95 13.16 -8.40 17.63
N ARG A 96 12.23 -8.22 16.68
CA ARG A 96 10.78 -8.33 16.96
C ARG A 96 10.38 -9.75 17.37
N LYS A 97 10.91 -10.77 16.69
CA LYS A 97 10.60 -12.17 16.97
C LYS A 97 11.09 -12.60 18.36
N SER A 98 12.26 -12.13 18.80
CA SER A 98 12.82 -12.49 20.10
C SER A 98 12.30 -11.65 21.26
N HIS A 99 12.00 -10.36 21.05
CA HIS A 99 11.72 -9.43 22.16
C HIS A 99 10.29 -8.88 22.19
N ILE A 100 9.55 -8.93 21.07
CA ILE A 100 8.16 -8.46 21.05
C ILE A 100 7.22 -9.64 21.18
N THR A 101 6.64 -9.79 22.38
CA THR A 101 5.61 -10.80 22.58
C THR A 101 4.36 -10.44 21.75
N PRO A 102 3.95 -11.31 20.81
CA PRO A 102 2.74 -11.05 20.04
C PRO A 102 1.55 -11.01 21.00
N SER A 103 0.66 -10.02 20.83
CA SER A 103 -0.52 -9.91 21.68
C SER A 103 -1.38 -11.17 21.49
N LYS A 104 -1.39 -12.07 22.46
CA LYS A 104 -2.35 -13.18 22.47
C LYS A 104 -3.72 -12.54 22.63
N GLY A 105 -4.53 -12.59 21.56
CA GLY A 105 -5.75 -11.79 21.41
C GLY A 105 -6.73 -11.90 22.58
N LYS A 106 -7.75 -11.04 22.61
CA LYS A 106 -8.69 -10.88 23.73
C LYS A 106 -9.27 -12.20 24.27
N ARG A 107 -9.44 -13.21 23.41
CA ARG A 107 -9.95 -14.56 23.74
C ARG A 107 -8.99 -15.40 24.60
N SER A 108 -7.66 -15.22 24.48
CA SER A 108 -6.69 -15.98 25.29
C SER A 108 -6.57 -15.43 26.72
N LYS A 109 -6.83 -14.13 26.92
CA LYS A 109 -6.84 -13.50 28.25
C LYS A 109 -7.96 -14.05 29.13
N VAL A 110 -9.11 -14.42 28.55
CA VAL A 110 -10.24 -15.02 29.28
C VAL A 110 -9.89 -16.43 29.77
N ARG A 111 -9.16 -17.22 28.98
CA ARG A 111 -8.77 -18.60 29.35
C ARG A 111 -7.64 -18.65 30.39
N LYS A 112 -6.73 -17.66 30.41
CA LYS A 112 -5.64 -17.57 31.41
C LYS A 112 -6.10 -17.13 32.82
N ARG A 113 -7.28 -16.53 32.97
CA ARG A 113 -7.84 -16.17 34.30
C ARG A 113 -8.23 -17.38 35.15
N LYS A 114 -8.21 -18.59 34.60
CA LYS A 114 -8.48 -19.84 35.34
C LYS A 114 -7.21 -20.60 35.78
N HIS A 115 -6.00 -20.11 35.47
CA HIS A 115 -4.76 -20.87 35.68
C HIS A 115 -3.54 -20.00 36.08
N ALA A 116 -3.77 -18.85 36.73
CA ALA A 116 -2.67 -18.00 37.19
C ALA A 116 -2.51 -18.12 38.70
N ASP A 117 -1.87 -19.20 39.13
CA ASP A 117 -1.07 -19.19 40.37
C ASP A 117 0.38 -19.49 39.99
N ILE A 118 1.26 -18.58 40.43
CA ILE A 118 2.72 -18.72 40.54
C ILE A 118 3.48 -18.99 39.23
N SER A 119 3.99 -17.91 38.63
CA SER A 119 5.34 -17.94 38.05
C SER A 119 5.96 -16.55 38.03
N THR A 120 7.02 -16.45 38.82
CA THR A 120 7.99 -15.37 38.96
C THR A 120 8.44 -14.87 37.60
N LYS A 121 8.28 -13.57 37.37
CA LYS A 121 8.62 -12.91 36.11
C LYS A 121 10.02 -12.34 36.27
N GLU A 122 11.03 -13.08 35.80
CA GLU A 122 12.39 -12.56 35.66
C GLU A 122 12.38 -11.35 34.72
N GLU A 123 12.93 -10.24 35.21
CA GLU A 123 13.07 -8.99 34.51
C GLU A 123 14.26 -9.08 33.55
N GLN A 124 14.02 -9.63 32.36
CA GLN A 124 15.02 -9.65 31.30
C GLN A 124 15.26 -8.23 30.78
N VAL A 125 16.52 -7.79 30.85
CA VAL A 125 17.04 -6.56 30.25
C VAL A 125 16.79 -6.61 28.74
N VAL A 126 15.82 -5.85 28.26
CA VAL A 126 15.48 -5.78 26.84
C VAL A 126 16.64 -5.07 26.13
N PRO A 127 17.33 -5.69 25.15
CA PRO A 127 18.37 -5.01 24.39
C PRO A 127 17.77 -3.80 23.66
N SER A 128 18.58 -2.76 23.48
CA SER A 128 18.16 -1.57 22.75
C SER A 128 17.73 -1.95 21.33
N ALA A 129 16.68 -1.29 20.85
CA ALA A 129 16.19 -1.51 19.49
C ALA A 129 17.33 -1.24 18.48
N PRO A 130 17.37 -1.99 17.35
CA PRO A 130 18.37 -1.75 16.32
C PRO A 130 18.32 -0.29 15.85
N GLU A 131 19.47 0.33 15.67
CA GLU A 131 19.61 1.75 15.32
C GLU A 131 18.78 2.14 14.09
N ILE A 132 18.72 1.23 13.10
CA ILE A 132 17.95 1.40 11.88
C ILE A 132 16.44 1.56 12.10
N ALA A 133 15.89 1.12 13.25
CA ALA A 133 14.47 1.24 13.54
C ALA A 133 13.99 2.70 13.57
N ALA A 134 14.87 3.65 13.88
CA ALA A 134 14.55 5.07 13.92
C ALA A 134 14.45 5.70 12.50
N TYR A 135 15.06 5.08 11.50
CA TYR A 135 15.14 5.58 10.13
C TYR A 135 14.19 4.89 9.16
N VAL A 136 13.47 3.86 9.61
CA VAL A 136 12.55 3.06 8.79
C VAL A 136 11.11 3.29 9.22
N ASP A 137 10.29 3.74 8.29
CA ASP A 137 8.84 3.83 8.46
C ASP A 137 8.14 2.70 7.71
N ILE A 138 7.20 2.04 8.38
CA ILE A 138 6.45 0.91 7.84
C ILE A 138 4.97 1.28 7.81
N GLY A 139 4.34 1.00 6.68
CA GLY A 139 2.91 1.19 6.48
C GLY A 139 2.57 2.53 5.84
N LEU A 140 1.61 2.47 4.92
CA LEU A 140 1.27 3.60 4.07
C LEU A 140 0.81 4.82 4.86
N SER A 141 -0.02 4.65 5.89
CA SER A 141 -0.56 5.76 6.68
C SER A 141 0.52 6.60 7.38
N ARG A 142 1.63 5.97 7.79
CA ARG A 142 2.75 6.69 8.42
C ARG A 142 3.54 7.46 7.36
N ILE A 143 3.80 6.81 6.22
CA ILE A 143 4.52 7.40 5.09
C ILE A 143 3.77 8.60 4.52
N THR A 144 2.46 8.49 4.29
CA THR A 144 1.65 9.59 3.73
C THR A 144 1.53 10.78 4.66
N ARG A 145 1.38 10.56 5.97
CA ARG A 145 1.40 11.63 6.98
C ARG A 145 2.74 12.36 6.99
N ASN A 146 3.83 11.62 7.01
CA ASN A 146 5.16 12.22 6.99
C ASN A 146 5.41 12.97 5.67
N LEU A 147 4.99 12.44 4.51
CA LEU A 147 5.08 13.16 3.23
C LEU A 147 4.29 14.49 3.27
N GLN A 148 3.13 14.50 3.92
CA GLN A 148 2.33 15.71 4.13
C GLN A 148 3.05 16.72 5.04
N ASP A 149 3.61 16.26 6.16
CA ASP A 149 4.37 17.11 7.08
C ASP A 149 5.60 17.73 6.38
N LEU A 150 6.36 16.91 5.65
CA LEU A 150 7.52 17.34 4.86
C LEU A 150 7.17 18.41 3.82
N SER A 151 5.95 18.38 3.26
CA SER A 151 5.47 19.38 2.31
C SER A 151 4.95 20.67 2.98
N SER A 152 4.41 20.58 4.18
CA SER A 152 3.82 21.71 4.92
C SER A 152 4.88 22.63 5.51
N ASP A 153 6.00 22.06 5.94
CA ASP A 153 7.10 22.81 6.59
C ASP A 153 7.90 23.70 5.61
N SER A 154 7.72 23.53 4.30
CA SER A 154 8.43 24.31 3.27
C SER A 154 8.04 25.80 3.20
N SER A 155 6.95 26.20 3.87
CA SER A 155 6.50 27.61 3.95
C SER A 155 6.99 28.34 5.20
N ALA A 156 7.68 27.67 6.12
CA ALA A 156 8.38 28.32 7.22
C ALA A 156 9.81 28.63 6.76
N ALA A 157 10.08 29.89 6.45
CA ALA A 157 11.44 30.39 6.30
C ALA A 157 12.32 29.94 7.49
N PRO A 158 13.61 29.65 7.28
CA PRO A 158 14.54 29.34 8.37
C PRO A 158 14.80 30.62 9.16
N GLY A 159 13.92 30.93 10.12
CA GLY A 159 13.97 32.16 10.92
C GLY A 159 13.70 31.93 12.40
N GLY A 160 13.86 30.70 12.89
CA GLY A 160 13.80 30.35 14.31
C GLY A 160 15.15 29.85 14.79
N ASN A 161 15.81 30.65 15.63
CA ASN A 161 17.07 30.33 16.31
C ASN A 161 16.93 29.10 17.22
N ASP A 162 17.20 27.91 16.71
CA ASP A 162 17.57 26.74 17.52
C ASP A 162 18.83 26.11 16.92
N GLU A 163 19.92 26.88 16.96
CA GLU A 163 21.27 26.44 16.56
C GLU A 163 21.90 25.56 17.65
N ASP A 164 21.30 24.41 17.98
CA ASP A 164 22.04 23.31 18.65
C ASP A 164 21.34 21.94 18.66
N SER A 165 20.36 21.69 17.78
CA SER A 165 19.68 20.40 17.73
C SER A 165 19.73 19.84 16.31
N LEU A 166 20.70 18.97 16.05
CA LEU A 166 20.70 18.13 14.85
C LEU A 166 19.29 17.52 14.69
N PRO A 167 18.65 17.64 13.52
CA PRO A 167 17.33 17.06 13.31
C PRO A 167 17.40 15.56 13.61
N GLY A 168 16.66 15.16 14.64
CA GLY A 168 16.54 13.76 15.02
C GLY A 168 16.10 12.92 13.81
N PRO A 169 16.36 11.60 13.81
CA PRO A 169 16.07 10.73 12.67
C PRO A 169 14.61 10.83 12.20
N ALA A 170 13.67 11.19 13.07
CA ALA A 170 12.25 11.34 12.76
C ALA A 170 11.86 12.58 11.93
N THR A 171 12.70 13.62 11.86
CA THR A 171 12.42 14.85 11.07
C THR A 171 13.16 14.85 9.73
N ARG A 172 14.01 13.86 9.49
CA ARG A 172 14.75 13.71 8.23
C ARG A 172 13.82 13.33 7.08
N PRO A 173 14.12 13.80 5.86
CA PRO A 173 13.32 13.49 4.69
C PRO A 173 13.50 12.03 4.29
N TYR A 174 12.63 11.56 3.41
CA TYR A 174 12.77 10.23 2.82
C TYR A 174 13.77 10.23 1.67
N SER A 175 14.65 9.24 1.64
CA SER A 175 15.55 8.98 0.51
C SER A 175 14.87 8.09 -0.53
N VAL A 176 14.24 7.01 -0.08
CA VAL A 176 13.60 5.99 -0.93
C VAL A 176 12.33 5.46 -0.28
N ILE A 177 11.29 5.24 -1.08
CA ILE A 177 10.02 4.65 -0.67
C ILE A 177 9.73 3.43 -1.54
N PHE A 178 9.46 2.31 -0.89
CA PHE A 178 9.13 1.02 -1.49
C PHE A 178 7.65 0.71 -1.31
N VAL A 179 6.97 0.31 -2.38
CA VAL A 179 5.54 -0.02 -2.37
C VAL A 179 5.28 -1.30 -3.16
N ALA A 180 4.60 -2.26 -2.53
CA ALA A 180 4.01 -3.40 -3.21
C ALA A 180 2.75 -2.95 -3.95
N ARG A 181 2.74 -3.04 -5.28
CA ARG A 181 1.62 -2.55 -6.11
C ARG A 181 0.50 -3.57 -6.25
N SER A 182 0.78 -4.84 -5.98
CA SER A 182 -0.22 -5.92 -6.03
C SER A 182 -1.33 -5.66 -5.00
N GLY A 183 -2.59 -5.60 -5.43
CA GLY A 183 -3.74 -5.50 -4.53
C GLY A 183 -4.11 -4.09 -4.06
N GLN A 184 -3.40 -3.04 -4.48
CA GLN A 184 -3.74 -1.65 -4.15
C GLN A 184 -4.77 -1.06 -5.15
N PRO A 185 -5.69 -0.18 -4.70
CA PRO A 185 -6.67 0.44 -5.58
C PRO A 185 -6.02 1.36 -6.62
N SER A 186 -6.62 1.49 -7.81
CA SER A 186 -6.10 2.35 -8.87
C SER A 186 -5.99 3.82 -8.45
N ALA A 187 -6.92 4.30 -7.62
CA ALA A 187 -6.88 5.65 -7.07
C ALA A 187 -5.60 5.92 -6.26
N PHE A 188 -5.16 4.94 -5.45
CA PHE A 188 -3.90 5.03 -4.72
C PHE A 188 -2.71 5.09 -5.68
N ASN A 189 -2.67 4.19 -6.66
CA ASN A 189 -1.59 4.13 -7.64
C ASN A 189 -1.48 5.43 -8.46
N ASN A 190 -2.58 6.15 -8.70
CA ASN A 190 -2.52 7.42 -9.43
C ASN A 190 -2.08 8.60 -8.55
N HIS A 191 -2.46 8.61 -7.27
CA HIS A 191 -2.22 9.75 -6.39
C HIS A 191 -0.88 9.69 -5.66
N PHE A 192 -0.44 8.50 -5.26
CA PHE A 192 0.75 8.34 -4.43
C PHE A 192 2.04 8.89 -5.06
N PRO A 193 2.34 8.63 -6.36
CA PRO A 193 3.49 9.25 -7.01
C PRO A 193 3.45 10.78 -6.98
N GLN A 194 2.26 11.39 -7.02
CA GLN A 194 2.09 12.84 -6.94
C GLN A 194 2.52 13.38 -5.58
N MET A 195 2.09 12.71 -4.50
CA MET A 195 2.49 13.08 -3.14
C MET A 195 4.02 13.05 -3.00
N VAL A 196 4.66 11.97 -3.46
CA VAL A 196 6.12 11.82 -3.39
C VAL A 196 6.84 12.94 -4.15
N ALA A 197 6.39 13.23 -5.38
CA ALA A 197 7.00 14.28 -6.19
C ALA A 197 6.81 15.69 -5.59
N VAL A 198 5.64 16.00 -5.02
CA VAL A 198 5.41 17.28 -4.35
C VAL A 198 6.29 17.40 -3.10
N SER A 199 6.33 16.40 -2.24
CA SER A 199 7.21 16.41 -1.06
C SER A 199 8.69 16.54 -1.44
N SER A 200 9.10 15.92 -2.55
CA SER A 200 10.45 16.07 -3.09
C SER A 200 10.74 17.48 -3.60
N LYS A 201 9.77 18.13 -4.25
CA LYS A 201 9.92 19.51 -4.78
C LYS A 201 9.91 20.56 -3.67
N CYS A 202 9.23 20.30 -2.55
CA CYS A 202 9.24 21.17 -1.37
C CYS A 202 10.64 21.31 -0.72
N ARG A 203 11.61 20.47 -1.09
CA ARG A 203 12.98 20.46 -0.55
C ARG A 203 14.02 20.37 -1.67
N PRO A 204 14.27 21.46 -2.41
CA PRO A 204 15.18 21.45 -3.56
C PRO A 204 16.66 21.27 -3.16
N GLU A 205 17.03 21.58 -1.92
CA GLU A 205 18.38 21.39 -1.37
C GLU A 205 18.79 19.90 -1.24
N GLN A 206 17.82 18.99 -1.31
CA GLN A 206 18.01 17.57 -1.07
C GLN A 206 17.82 16.73 -2.33
N PRO A 207 18.47 15.55 -2.41
CA PRO A 207 18.29 14.65 -3.53
C PRO A 207 16.84 14.17 -3.61
N PRO A 208 16.29 13.99 -4.84
CA PRO A 208 14.87 13.69 -4.97
C PRO A 208 14.50 12.33 -4.39
N ILE A 209 13.30 12.25 -3.81
CA ILE A 209 12.79 11.00 -3.22
C ILE A 209 12.59 9.96 -4.34
N ARG A 210 13.17 8.77 -4.18
CA ARG A 210 12.97 7.66 -5.13
C ARG A 210 11.76 6.82 -4.75
N LEU A 211 10.89 6.54 -5.74
CA LEU A 211 9.72 5.70 -5.55
C LEU A 211 9.92 4.37 -6.28
N VAL A 212 9.93 3.27 -5.54
CA VAL A 212 10.04 1.92 -6.08
C VAL A 212 8.70 1.22 -5.95
N GLY A 213 8.10 0.87 -7.08
CA GLY A 213 6.86 0.10 -7.12
C GLY A 213 7.14 -1.33 -7.57
N PHE A 214 7.00 -2.31 -6.68
CA PHE A 214 7.19 -3.72 -7.01
C PHE A 214 6.00 -4.26 -7.81
N SER A 215 6.29 -4.91 -8.94
CA SER A 215 5.30 -5.49 -9.85
C SER A 215 4.75 -6.84 -9.36
N LYS A 216 5.58 -7.64 -8.67
CA LYS A 216 5.25 -8.96 -8.12
C LYS A 216 4.76 -8.84 -6.66
N ALA A 217 4.09 -9.89 -6.18
CA ALA A 217 3.70 -10.04 -4.79
C ALA A 217 4.95 -10.19 -3.87
N CYS A 218 5.56 -9.06 -3.49
CA CYS A 218 6.71 -9.02 -2.58
C CYS A 218 6.29 -8.92 -1.10
N GLU A 219 5.00 -8.72 -0.84
CA GLU A 219 4.44 -8.53 0.52
C GLU A 219 4.76 -9.70 1.45
N ASP A 220 4.74 -10.94 0.93
CA ASP A 220 5.05 -12.13 1.72
C ASP A 220 6.51 -12.17 2.17
N ARG A 221 7.45 -11.81 1.28
CA ARG A 221 8.88 -11.71 1.61
C ARG A 221 9.12 -10.61 2.64
N LEU A 222 8.53 -9.43 2.46
CA LEU A 222 8.64 -8.32 3.40
C LEU A 222 8.04 -8.66 4.77
N THR A 223 6.88 -9.34 4.77
CA THR A 223 6.20 -9.83 5.98
C THR A 223 7.07 -10.85 6.74
N ALA A 224 7.67 -11.81 6.03
CA ALA A 224 8.54 -12.83 6.63
C ALA A 224 9.82 -12.22 7.23
N CYS A 225 10.42 -11.26 6.53
CA CYS A 225 11.60 -10.52 7.00
C CYS A 225 11.29 -9.67 8.22
N LEU A 226 10.23 -8.85 8.21
CA LEU A 226 9.93 -7.91 9.30
C LEU A 226 9.18 -8.51 10.49
N GLY A 227 8.58 -9.70 10.32
CA GLY A 227 7.71 -10.30 11.33
C GLY A 227 6.42 -9.52 11.60
N ILE A 228 6.01 -8.64 10.68
CA ILE A 228 4.77 -7.88 10.75
C ILE A 228 3.81 -8.40 9.69
N PRO A 229 2.55 -8.72 10.04
CA PRO A 229 1.57 -9.13 9.04
C PRO A 229 1.20 -7.97 8.10
N ARG A 230 1.09 -8.26 6.80
CA ARG A 230 0.57 -7.36 5.76
C ARG A 230 1.42 -6.09 5.57
N VAL A 231 2.72 -6.25 5.39
CA VAL A 231 3.61 -5.13 5.03
C VAL A 231 3.58 -4.91 3.51
N SER A 232 3.01 -3.79 3.09
CA SER A 232 2.96 -3.38 1.67
C SER A 232 3.76 -2.13 1.35
N SER A 233 4.20 -1.35 2.33
CA SER A 233 4.94 -0.10 2.09
C SER A 233 5.98 0.15 3.17
N ILE A 234 7.15 0.60 2.74
CA ILE A 234 8.32 0.86 3.59
C ILE A 234 9.01 2.12 3.06
N ALA A 235 9.37 3.05 3.93
CA ALA A 235 10.15 4.23 3.57
C ALA A 235 11.43 4.29 4.39
N LEU A 236 12.52 4.68 3.73
CA LEU A 236 13.82 4.93 4.33
C LEU A 236 14.08 6.42 4.37
N ARG A 237 14.56 6.88 5.52
CA ARG A 237 15.01 8.26 5.70
C ARG A 237 16.43 8.43 5.20
N GLU A 238 16.82 9.68 5.00
CA GLU A 238 18.22 10.02 4.75
C GLU A 238 19.08 9.64 5.96
N ASP A 239 20.36 9.33 5.67
CA ASP A 239 21.39 8.93 6.63
C ASP A 239 21.08 7.66 7.45
N ALA A 240 20.21 6.79 6.93
CA ALA A 240 19.94 5.52 7.55
C ALA A 240 21.21 4.65 7.59
N PRO A 241 21.61 4.13 8.76
CA PRO A 241 22.83 3.33 8.88
C PRO A 241 22.68 2.05 8.05
N GLN A 242 23.76 1.66 7.36
CA GLN A 242 23.81 0.47 6.50
C GLN A 242 22.86 0.49 5.29
N ALA A 243 22.19 1.61 5.01
CA ALA A 243 21.27 1.74 3.88
C ALA A 243 21.87 2.45 2.67
N GLU A 244 23.08 3.02 2.78
CA GLU A 244 23.74 3.82 1.72
C GLU A 244 23.81 3.07 0.39
N ALA A 245 24.33 1.83 0.38
CA ALA A 245 24.43 1.01 -0.82
C ALA A 245 23.07 0.75 -1.50
N LEU A 246 22.00 0.56 -0.70
CA LEU A 246 20.64 0.40 -1.21
C LEU A 246 20.10 1.71 -1.80
N VAL A 247 20.33 2.83 -1.11
CA VAL A 247 19.89 4.15 -1.54
C VAL A 247 20.58 4.55 -2.84
N ASP A 248 21.89 4.31 -2.95
CA ASP A 248 22.68 4.61 -4.14
C ASP A 248 22.28 3.73 -5.32
N PHE A 249 22.09 2.42 -5.10
CA PHE A 249 21.58 1.52 -6.13
C PHE A 249 20.21 1.97 -6.65
N ALA A 250 19.30 2.33 -5.74
CA ALA A 250 17.99 2.84 -6.10
C ALA A 250 18.07 4.18 -6.84
N ARG A 251 18.96 5.09 -6.45
CA ARG A 251 19.15 6.38 -7.12
C ARG A 251 19.70 6.24 -8.54
N ALA A 252 20.54 5.23 -8.79
CA ALA A 252 21.11 4.94 -10.09
C ALA A 252 20.11 4.29 -11.07
N HIS A 253 19.26 3.37 -10.59
CA HIS A 253 18.37 2.57 -11.45
C HIS A 253 16.93 3.10 -11.51
N VAL A 254 16.52 3.92 -10.54
CA VAL A 254 15.13 4.42 -10.43
C VAL A 254 15.10 5.92 -10.71
N PRO A 255 14.43 6.36 -11.78
CA PRO A 255 14.30 7.78 -12.07
C PRO A 255 13.42 8.47 -11.01
N PRO A 256 13.67 9.76 -10.72
CA PRO A 256 12.83 10.54 -9.82
C PRO A 256 11.41 10.69 -10.38
N VAL A 257 10.42 10.73 -9.50
CA VAL A 257 9.02 10.89 -9.91
C VAL A 257 8.79 12.32 -10.39
N THR A 258 8.33 12.46 -11.63
CA THR A 258 7.98 13.75 -12.21
C THR A 258 6.46 13.86 -12.30
N VAL A 259 5.92 15.05 -12.01
CA VAL A 259 4.49 15.38 -12.12
C VAL A 259 4.33 16.40 -13.24
N PRO A 260 4.10 15.94 -14.49
CA PRO A 260 4.14 16.83 -15.64
C PRO A 260 3.04 17.88 -15.56
N TRP A 261 1.85 17.52 -15.07
CA TRP A 261 0.74 18.47 -14.99
C TRP A 261 1.02 19.65 -14.05
N LEU A 262 1.86 19.45 -13.03
CA LEU A 262 2.22 20.52 -12.10
C LEU A 262 3.14 21.55 -12.79
N GLU A 263 4.10 21.09 -13.58
CA GLU A 263 4.96 21.95 -14.42
C GLU A 263 4.14 22.64 -15.52
N GLN A 264 3.26 21.90 -16.15
CA GLN A 264 2.34 22.44 -17.16
C GLN A 264 1.38 23.49 -16.59
N SER A 265 1.06 23.42 -15.29
CA SER A 265 0.20 24.39 -14.63
C SER A 265 0.95 25.67 -14.27
N SER A 266 2.25 25.61 -14.01
CA SER A 266 3.06 26.81 -13.77
C SER A 266 3.17 27.72 -14.99
N ASP A 267 2.99 27.18 -16.20
CA ASP A 267 2.98 27.97 -17.44
C ASP A 267 1.77 28.93 -17.52
N GLY A 268 0.74 28.75 -16.68
CA GLY A 268 -0.48 29.57 -16.67
C GLY A 268 -1.35 29.45 -17.93
N ALA A 269 -0.98 28.58 -18.86
CA ALA A 269 -1.68 28.39 -20.13
C ALA A 269 -2.97 27.57 -19.95
N PHE A 270 -4.08 28.10 -20.46
CA PHE A 270 -5.34 27.37 -20.50
C PHE A 270 -5.24 26.13 -21.40
N ARG A 271 -5.79 25.01 -20.95
CA ARG A 271 -5.84 23.76 -21.71
C ARG A 271 -7.27 23.41 -22.09
N THR A 272 -7.47 23.17 -23.38
CA THR A 272 -8.79 22.81 -23.93
C THR A 272 -9.31 21.49 -23.35
N THR A 273 -10.62 21.39 -23.20
CA THR A 273 -11.29 20.19 -22.69
C THR A 273 -11.06 18.98 -23.60
N LYS A 274 -10.74 17.84 -22.99
CA LYS A 274 -10.60 16.57 -23.71
C LYS A 274 -11.93 15.82 -23.66
N ILE A 275 -12.60 15.72 -24.81
CA ILE A 275 -13.90 15.03 -24.93
C ILE A 275 -13.67 13.69 -25.63
N ASN A 276 -13.82 12.60 -24.89
CA ASN A 276 -13.74 11.24 -25.44
C ASN A 276 -15.14 10.77 -25.83
N SER A 277 -15.26 10.06 -26.95
CA SER A 277 -16.52 9.45 -27.40
C SER A 277 -16.44 7.93 -27.24
N VAL A 278 -17.20 7.37 -26.31
CA VAL A 278 -17.18 5.94 -25.98
C VAL A 278 -18.50 5.30 -26.40
N GLN A 279 -18.44 4.16 -27.10
CA GLN A 279 -19.63 3.37 -27.40
C GLN A 279 -20.02 2.53 -26.18
N THR A 280 -21.21 2.75 -25.66
CA THR A 280 -21.73 2.01 -24.50
C THR A 280 -23.04 1.32 -24.87
N ILE A 281 -23.23 0.10 -24.38
CA ILE A 281 -24.49 -0.65 -24.56
C ILE A 281 -25.52 -0.07 -23.58
N VAL A 282 -26.67 0.37 -24.10
CA VAL A 282 -27.76 0.90 -23.26
C VAL A 282 -28.66 -0.25 -22.84
N GLY A 283 -28.74 -0.50 -21.53
CA GLY A 283 -29.60 -1.53 -20.96
C GLY A 283 -31.08 -1.32 -21.32
N GLU A 284 -31.83 -2.42 -21.34
CA GLU A 284 -33.25 -2.42 -21.70
C GLU A 284 -34.07 -1.49 -20.79
N LYS A 285 -34.94 -0.66 -21.38
CA LYS A 285 -35.87 0.18 -20.63
C LYS A 285 -36.77 -0.71 -19.77
N ARG A 286 -36.73 -0.54 -18.45
CA ARG A 286 -37.72 -1.15 -17.53
C ARG A 286 -39.13 -0.77 -17.99
N GLN A 287 -39.92 -1.78 -18.40
CA GLN A 287 -41.34 -1.60 -18.67
C GLN A 287 -42.05 -1.22 -17.36
N LYS A 288 -42.80 -0.11 -17.39
CA LYS A 288 -43.68 0.27 -16.28
C LYS A 288 -44.85 -0.71 -16.25
N LYS A 289 -45.05 -1.36 -15.10
CA LYS A 289 -46.19 -2.23 -14.80
C LYS A 289 -47.42 -1.39 -14.47
#